data_AF-A0AA36MYC5-F1
#
_entry.id   AF-A0AA36MYC5-F1
#
_cell.length_a   1.000
_cell.length_b   1.000
_cell.length_c   1.000
_cell.angle_alpha   90.00
_cell.angle_beta   90.00
_cell.angle_gamma   90.00
#
_symmetry.space_group_name_H-M   'P 1'
#
loop_
_entity.id
_entity.type
_entity.pdbx_description
1 polymer ?
#
loop_
_entity_poly.entity_id
_entity_poly.type
_entity_poly.pdbx_seq_one_letter_code
_entity_poly.pdbx_strand_id
1 'polypeptide(L)'
;MELHSVITSPATILATYKDVLICVVASALAGVGVGFFGCLLSSADKQRQLNGGKHTERSRIRFILGAIGSTIFGVLSLVGLAYGPVALVVVVRAGATLPANALFSQVFHLRPLTSSDALGTLVTLSGVVCFTLFQGDPGPEVTVSVFMDVVARPVSIAWNTVLVVATLAAVLYMMKERIQKRSCLLRRSRRLNSSGLWPNFHHGRFWRKKAQPQEGEREEREEEKPMEATDTRRMCNQDLKEVLAVCIVTSCSSAEMDVAAKGWAAALKLGPAAALESALFWISVVVNVIFLVGMRVGTIIGCHRCDVLLFIPISTVLNIFVSVATGLVVLEEWQQVDSWTGLASSSLTVLGGIIMLVTGPAEAEASRVESSEEESETVEEESTSEEEAECGAVLCGAVEVDTDEEGQQRSGTVSVSELLVTTKMHALANMNLNHSRAAWSKTQRAHGPLIRESARWSSAPNLQNLLPPESSSTD
;
A
#
# COMPACT_ATOMS: atom_id res chain seq x y z
N MET A 1 43.21 22.10 -24.23
CA MET A 1 41.85 21.54 -24.44
C MET A 1 41.98 20.36 -25.38
N GLU A 2 42.46 19.22 -24.87
CA GLU A 2 42.45 17.94 -25.59
C GLU A 2 41.19 17.20 -25.16
N LEU A 3 40.06 17.57 -25.79
CA LEU A 3 38.74 17.00 -25.54
C LEU A 3 38.36 16.12 -26.73
N HIS A 4 39.24 15.19 -27.13
CA HIS A 4 38.97 14.28 -28.24
C HIS A 4 39.47 12.87 -27.95
N SER A 5 38.51 11.94 -28.04
CA SER A 5 38.67 10.50 -28.29
C SER A 5 39.39 9.66 -27.24
N VAL A 6 38.92 9.69 -26.00
CA VAL A 6 38.84 8.42 -25.26
C VAL A 6 37.56 7.75 -25.74
N ILE A 7 37.61 7.09 -26.90
CA ILE A 7 36.64 6.04 -27.24
C ILE A 7 36.98 4.90 -26.28
N THR A 8 36.56 5.03 -25.02
CA THR A 8 36.56 3.91 -24.09
C THR A 8 35.74 2.85 -24.76
N SER A 9 36.38 1.72 -25.06
CA SER A 9 35.70 0.54 -25.57
C SER A 9 34.44 0.31 -24.73
N PRO A 10 33.29 -0.03 -25.33
CA PRO A 10 32.07 -0.32 -24.56
C PRO A 10 32.32 -1.38 -23.47
N ALA A 11 33.34 -2.23 -23.63
CA ALA A 11 33.79 -3.17 -22.60
C ALA A 11 34.36 -2.49 -21.35
N THR A 12 35.09 -1.37 -21.50
CA THR A 12 35.66 -0.60 -20.38
C THR A 12 34.58 0.16 -19.63
N ILE A 13 33.61 0.73 -20.37
CA ILE A 13 32.42 1.36 -19.77
C ILE A 13 31.62 0.29 -19.00
N LEU A 14 31.33 -0.85 -19.62
CA LEU A 14 30.61 -1.94 -18.97
C LEU A 14 31.35 -2.49 -17.75
N ALA A 15 32.68 -2.61 -17.80
CA ALA A 15 33.47 -3.05 -16.66
C ALA A 15 33.44 -2.05 -15.51
N THR A 16 33.47 -0.74 -15.82
CA THR A 16 33.44 0.34 -14.81
C THR A 16 32.07 0.44 -14.15
N TYR A 17 30.98 0.28 -14.92
CA TYR A 17 29.62 0.41 -14.42
C TYR A 17 28.94 -0.93 -14.08
N LYS A 18 29.69 -2.04 -14.10
CA LYS A 18 29.14 -3.38 -13.88
C LYS A 18 28.38 -3.47 -12.55
N ASP A 19 28.98 -2.97 -11.47
CA ASP A 19 28.41 -3.09 -10.12
C ASP A 19 27.18 -2.20 -9.95
N VAL A 20 27.22 -0.99 -10.51
CA VAL A 20 26.05 -0.10 -10.56
C VAL A 20 24.92 -0.74 -11.36
N LEU A 21 25.21 -1.33 -12.51
CA LEU A 21 24.21 -2.01 -13.34
C LEU A 21 23.60 -3.22 -12.60
N ILE A 22 24.42 -4.05 -11.97
CA ILE A 22 23.94 -5.19 -11.16
C ILE A 22 23.07 -4.68 -10.00
N CYS A 23 23.51 -3.62 -9.31
CA CYS A 23 22.78 -2.97 -8.24
C CYS A 23 21.40 -2.50 -8.72
N VAL A 24 21.34 -1.73 -9.81
CA VAL A 24 20.10 -1.19 -10.37
C VAL A 24 19.17 -2.32 -10.82
N VAL A 25 19.67 -3.29 -11.59
CA VAL A 25 18.86 -4.41 -12.10
C VAL A 25 18.34 -5.29 -10.97
N ALA A 26 19.20 -5.68 -10.01
CA ALA A 26 18.78 -6.49 -8.87
C ALA A 26 17.74 -5.75 -8.01
N SER A 27 17.94 -4.45 -7.77
CA SER A 27 17.01 -3.62 -7.00
C SER A 27 15.68 -3.44 -7.72
N ALA A 28 15.70 -3.23 -9.04
CA ALA A 28 14.50 -3.11 -9.86
C ALA A 28 13.72 -4.43 -9.91
N LEU A 29 14.39 -5.56 -10.14
CA LEU A 29 13.77 -6.90 -10.11
C LEU A 29 13.18 -7.22 -8.74
N ALA A 30 13.91 -6.89 -7.67
CA ALA A 30 13.40 -7.00 -6.31
C ALA A 30 12.14 -6.13 -6.11
N GLY A 31 12.18 -4.89 -6.58
CA GLY A 31 11.04 -3.97 -6.49
C GLY A 31 9.81 -4.49 -7.24
N VAL A 32 9.99 -4.94 -8.48
CA VAL A 32 8.94 -5.53 -9.33
C VAL A 32 8.33 -6.76 -8.68
N GLY A 33 9.17 -7.67 -8.19
CA GLY A 33 8.71 -8.89 -7.53
C GLY A 33 7.95 -8.60 -6.23
N VAL A 34 8.42 -7.66 -5.41
CA VAL A 34 7.70 -7.21 -4.22
C VAL A 34 6.34 -6.62 -4.59
N GLY A 35 6.27 -5.81 -5.66
CA GLY A 35 5.01 -5.26 -6.18
C GLY A 35 4.03 -6.35 -6.64
N PHE A 36 4.52 -7.32 -7.42
CA PHE A 36 3.73 -8.47 -7.90
C PHE A 36 3.14 -9.29 -6.75
N PHE A 37 3.99 -9.72 -5.81
CA PHE A 37 3.54 -10.55 -4.69
C PHE A 37 2.71 -9.74 -3.68
N GLY A 38 2.92 -8.43 -3.59
CA GLY A 38 2.05 -7.51 -2.87
C GLY A 38 0.63 -7.49 -3.44
N CYS A 39 0.48 -7.36 -4.75
CA CYS A 39 -0.80 -7.50 -5.44
C CYS A 39 -1.44 -8.88 -5.22
N LEU A 40 -0.65 -9.95 -5.25
CA LEU A 40 -1.13 -11.30 -5.01
C LEU A 40 -1.70 -11.47 -3.59
N LEU A 41 -1.02 -10.90 -2.58
CA LEU A 41 -1.50 -10.85 -1.19
C LEU A 41 -2.80 -10.05 -1.08
N SER A 42 -2.85 -8.88 -1.73
CA SER A 42 -4.05 -8.04 -1.74
C SER A 42 -5.24 -8.74 -2.42
N SER A 43 -4.99 -9.49 -3.50
CA SER A 43 -6.00 -10.31 -4.17
C SER A 43 -6.52 -11.44 -3.26
N ALA A 44 -5.61 -12.10 -2.54
CA ALA A 44 -5.98 -13.14 -1.57
C ALA A 44 -6.87 -12.59 -0.44
N ASP A 45 -6.57 -11.38 0.05
CA ASP A 45 -7.36 -10.74 1.11
C ASP A 45 -8.71 -10.23 0.59
N LYS A 46 -8.76 -9.60 -0.60
CA LYS A 46 -10.03 -9.24 -1.26
C LYS A 46 -10.95 -10.44 -1.39
N GLN A 47 -10.40 -11.60 -1.79
CA GLN A 47 -11.16 -12.84 -1.89
C GLN A 47 -11.62 -13.37 -0.53
N ARG A 48 -10.82 -13.21 0.52
CA ARG A 48 -11.22 -13.55 1.90
C ARG A 48 -12.36 -12.66 2.39
N GLN A 49 -12.30 -11.36 2.13
CA GLN A 49 -13.34 -10.40 2.49
C GLN A 49 -14.67 -10.74 1.79
N LEU A 50 -14.63 -11.06 0.50
CA LEU A 50 -15.80 -11.51 -0.26
C LEU A 50 -16.44 -12.81 0.30
N ASN A 51 -15.65 -13.67 0.95
CA ASN A 51 -16.12 -14.92 1.56
C ASN A 51 -16.50 -14.77 3.05
N GLY A 52 -16.88 -13.56 3.49
CA GLY A 52 -17.28 -13.30 4.88
C GLY A 52 -16.14 -13.49 5.88
N GLY A 53 -14.89 -13.25 5.46
CA GLY A 53 -13.69 -13.34 6.29
C GLY A 53 -13.09 -14.75 6.39
N LYS A 54 -13.71 -15.77 5.79
CA LYS A 54 -13.17 -17.14 5.75
C LYS A 54 -12.21 -17.29 4.58
N HIS A 55 -11.03 -17.83 4.85
CA HIS A 55 -10.11 -18.22 3.79
C HIS A 55 -10.63 -19.47 3.07
N THR A 56 -10.88 -19.35 1.77
CA THR A 56 -10.97 -20.51 0.88
C THR A 56 -9.58 -21.10 0.65
N GLU A 57 -9.51 -22.38 0.28
CA GLU A 57 -8.23 -23.05 -0.01
C GLU A 57 -7.41 -22.28 -1.07
N ARG A 58 -8.08 -21.81 -2.13
CA ARG A 58 -7.46 -20.97 -3.17
C ARG A 58 -6.89 -19.65 -2.61
N SER A 59 -7.64 -18.96 -1.74
CA SER A 59 -7.14 -17.73 -1.11
C SER A 59 -5.94 -18.00 -0.21
N ARG A 60 -5.91 -19.16 0.47
CA ARG A 60 -4.80 -19.57 1.35
C ARG A 60 -3.53 -19.85 0.56
N ILE A 61 -3.65 -20.54 -0.58
CA ILE A 61 -2.53 -20.80 -1.49
C ILE A 61 -1.96 -19.48 -2.01
N ARG A 62 -2.80 -18.57 -2.49
CA ARG A 62 -2.36 -17.23 -2.96
C ARG A 62 -1.68 -16.42 -1.86
N PHE A 63 -2.22 -16.47 -0.64
CA PHE A 63 -1.64 -15.81 0.51
C PHE A 63 -0.24 -16.36 0.84
N ILE A 64 -0.09 -17.69 0.89
CA ILE A 64 1.19 -18.34 1.16
C ILE A 64 2.20 -18.03 0.06
N LEU A 65 1.80 -18.16 -1.21
CA LEU A 65 2.66 -17.84 -2.36
C LEU A 65 3.08 -16.37 -2.35
N GLY A 66 2.17 -15.47 -2.03
CA GLY A 66 2.44 -14.04 -1.87
C GLY A 66 3.44 -13.75 -0.76
N ALA A 67 3.28 -14.40 0.40
CA ALA A 67 4.19 -14.23 1.53
C ALA A 67 5.59 -14.77 1.22
N ILE A 68 5.68 -15.98 0.63
CA ILE A 68 6.96 -16.60 0.25
C ILE A 68 7.64 -15.76 -0.83
N GLY A 69 6.93 -15.45 -1.92
CA GLY A 69 7.47 -14.68 -3.03
C GLY A 69 7.94 -13.29 -2.61
N SER A 70 7.14 -12.56 -1.82
CA SER A 70 7.54 -11.26 -1.31
C SER A 70 8.78 -11.35 -0.41
N THR A 71 8.92 -12.44 0.36
CA THR A 71 10.11 -12.69 1.20
C THR A 71 11.34 -12.97 0.34
N ILE A 72 11.23 -13.84 -0.67
CA ILE A 72 12.34 -14.16 -1.60
C ILE A 72 12.83 -12.89 -2.31
N PHE A 73 11.93 -12.09 -2.88
CA PHE A 73 12.32 -10.86 -3.55
C PHE A 73 12.79 -9.76 -2.56
N GLY A 74 12.33 -9.81 -1.31
CA GLY A 74 12.90 -9.01 -0.23
C GLY A 74 14.36 -9.36 0.06
N VAL A 75 14.68 -10.66 0.14
CA VAL A 75 16.07 -11.13 0.31
C VAL A 75 16.90 -10.82 -0.94
N LEU A 76 16.33 -10.98 -2.14
CA LEU A 76 17.00 -10.63 -3.40
C LEU A 76 17.36 -9.13 -3.44
N SER A 77 16.56 -8.25 -2.82
CA SER A 77 16.89 -6.83 -2.74
C SER A 77 18.20 -6.55 -2.00
N LEU A 78 18.60 -7.44 -1.09
CA LEU A 78 19.86 -7.32 -0.37
C LEU A 78 21.08 -7.56 -1.27
N VAL A 79 20.91 -8.26 -2.39
CA VAL A 79 21.96 -8.40 -3.41
C VAL A 79 22.31 -7.03 -3.99
N GLY A 80 21.33 -6.16 -4.26
CA GLY A 80 21.58 -4.80 -4.72
C GLY A 80 22.46 -4.00 -3.74
N LEU A 81 22.21 -4.16 -2.42
CA LEU A 81 22.99 -3.51 -1.36
C LEU A 81 24.44 -3.96 -1.30
N ALA A 82 24.76 -5.16 -1.80
CA ALA A 82 26.13 -5.64 -1.87
C ALA A 82 26.96 -4.90 -2.93
N TYR A 83 26.33 -4.39 -4.00
CA TYR A 83 27.00 -3.78 -5.15
C TYR A 83 26.86 -2.26 -5.24
N GLY A 84 25.90 -1.64 -4.55
CA GLY A 84 25.70 -0.18 -4.62
C GLY A 84 25.29 0.46 -3.30
N PRO A 85 25.29 1.80 -3.22
CA PRO A 85 24.94 2.53 -2.00
C PRO A 85 23.48 2.30 -1.61
N VAL A 86 23.19 2.36 -0.30
CA VAL A 86 21.86 2.08 0.25
C VAL A 86 20.83 3.02 -0.36
N ALA A 87 21.15 4.30 -0.44
CA ALA A 87 20.24 5.30 -0.99
C ALA A 87 19.84 5.00 -2.46
N LEU A 88 20.76 4.50 -3.28
CA LEU A 88 20.46 4.13 -4.67
C LEU A 88 19.52 2.92 -4.73
N VAL A 89 19.87 1.86 -4.00
CA VAL A 89 19.11 0.60 -3.98
C VAL A 89 17.68 0.82 -3.51
N VAL A 90 17.51 1.59 -2.43
CA VAL A 90 16.20 1.87 -1.83
C VAL A 90 15.31 2.63 -2.81
N VAL A 91 15.87 3.67 -3.46
CA VAL A 91 15.12 4.52 -4.39
C VAL A 91 14.78 3.78 -5.67
N VAL A 92 15.73 3.02 -6.26
CA VAL A 92 15.46 2.18 -7.46
C VAL A 92 14.41 1.12 -7.16
N ARG A 93 14.53 0.43 -6.01
CA ARG A 93 13.56 -0.57 -5.56
C ARG A 93 12.17 0.03 -5.42
N ALA A 94 12.03 1.15 -4.71
CA ALA A 94 10.74 1.81 -4.54
C ALA A 94 10.17 2.33 -5.86
N GLY A 95 11.03 2.94 -6.68
CA GLY A 95 10.71 3.41 -8.03
C GLY A 95 10.22 2.31 -8.96
N ALA A 96 10.66 1.06 -8.77
CA ALA A 96 10.19 -0.09 -9.53
C ALA A 96 8.95 -0.76 -8.91
N THR A 97 8.85 -0.80 -7.57
CA THR A 97 7.71 -1.41 -6.86
C THR A 97 6.40 -0.71 -7.16
N LEU A 98 6.39 0.62 -7.22
CA LEU A 98 5.16 1.41 -7.42
C LEU A 98 4.52 1.20 -8.81
N PRO A 99 5.25 1.37 -9.95
CA PRO A 99 4.74 1.02 -11.27
C PRO A 99 4.32 -0.45 -11.35
N ALA A 100 5.12 -1.37 -10.79
CA ALA A 100 4.77 -2.78 -10.79
C ALA A 100 3.46 -3.03 -10.04
N ASN A 101 3.26 -2.40 -8.89
CA ASN A 101 2.02 -2.50 -8.12
C ASN A 101 0.82 -1.95 -8.91
N ALA A 102 0.99 -0.82 -9.61
CA ALA A 102 -0.06 -0.25 -10.45
C ALA A 102 -0.42 -1.18 -11.63
N LEU A 103 0.59 -1.68 -12.36
CA LEU A 103 0.42 -2.61 -13.47
C LEU A 103 -0.23 -3.93 -13.03
N PHE A 104 0.31 -4.57 -11.99
CA PHE A 104 -0.24 -5.83 -11.51
C PHE A 104 -1.62 -5.65 -10.85
N SER A 105 -1.92 -4.49 -10.27
CA SER A 105 -3.27 -4.22 -9.77
C SER A 105 -4.32 -4.27 -10.87
N GLN A 106 -3.98 -3.84 -12.10
CA GLN A 106 -4.85 -4.01 -13.26
C GLN A 106 -4.98 -5.48 -13.66
N VAL A 107 -3.86 -6.20 -13.75
CA VAL A 107 -3.83 -7.63 -14.11
C VAL A 107 -4.72 -8.44 -13.16
N PHE A 108 -4.67 -8.15 -11.86
CA PHE A 108 -5.47 -8.83 -10.84
C PHE A 108 -6.88 -8.23 -10.66
N HIS A 109 -7.30 -7.26 -11.49
CA HIS A 109 -8.60 -6.58 -11.40
C HIS A 109 -8.88 -6.06 -9.97
N LEU A 110 -7.84 -5.55 -9.32
CA LEU A 110 -7.94 -4.97 -7.98
C LEU A 110 -8.48 -3.55 -8.07
N ARG A 111 -7.93 -2.75 -9.00
CA ARG A 111 -8.26 -1.34 -9.23
C ARG A 111 -7.99 -0.98 -10.70
N PRO A 112 -8.87 -0.19 -11.37
CA PRO A 112 -8.58 0.37 -12.68
C PRO A 112 -7.47 1.42 -12.58
N LEU A 113 -6.59 1.49 -13.58
CA LEU A 113 -5.51 2.48 -13.62
C LEU A 113 -6.10 3.81 -14.07
N THR A 114 -5.95 4.83 -13.24
CA THR A 114 -6.36 6.18 -13.58
C THR A 114 -5.22 6.95 -14.23
N SER A 115 -5.52 8.00 -14.99
CA SER A 115 -4.50 8.93 -15.50
C SER A 115 -3.64 9.52 -14.38
N SER A 116 -4.22 9.71 -13.19
CA SER A 116 -3.51 10.17 -12.00
C SER A 116 -2.47 9.14 -11.50
N ASP A 117 -2.76 7.84 -11.61
CA ASP A 117 -1.80 6.79 -11.25
C ASP A 117 -0.63 6.75 -12.24
N ALA A 118 -0.89 6.95 -13.53
CA ALA A 118 0.15 7.04 -14.55
C ALA A 118 1.06 8.27 -14.32
N LEU A 119 0.45 9.44 -14.05
CA LEU A 119 1.20 10.67 -13.79
C LEU A 119 2.03 10.56 -12.50
N GLY A 120 1.46 10.05 -11.40
CA GLY A 120 2.19 9.82 -10.15
C GLY A 120 3.35 8.84 -10.32
N THR A 121 3.17 7.82 -11.16
CA THR A 121 4.24 6.87 -11.52
C THR A 121 5.36 7.55 -12.29
N LEU A 122 5.03 8.35 -13.32
CA LEU A 122 6.03 9.09 -14.11
C LEU A 122 6.81 10.09 -13.26
N VAL A 123 6.12 10.85 -12.40
CA VAL A 123 6.75 11.78 -11.47
C VAL A 123 7.69 11.04 -10.52
N THR A 124 7.28 9.88 -10.00
CA THR A 124 8.13 9.05 -9.12
C THR A 124 9.37 8.54 -9.87
N LEU A 125 9.21 8.03 -11.10
CA LEU A 125 10.33 7.56 -11.92
C LEU A 125 11.29 8.69 -12.28
N SER A 126 10.78 9.88 -12.61
CA SER A 126 11.60 11.07 -12.86
C SER A 126 12.39 11.45 -11.60
N GLY A 127 11.73 11.47 -10.43
CA GLY A 127 12.38 11.73 -9.16
C GLY A 127 13.48 10.70 -8.84
N VAL A 128 13.25 9.41 -9.11
CA VAL A 128 14.24 8.33 -8.96
C VAL A 128 15.45 8.57 -9.86
N VAL A 129 15.23 8.88 -11.14
CA VAL A 129 16.32 9.18 -12.09
C VAL A 129 17.12 10.39 -11.60
N CYS A 130 16.46 11.49 -11.23
CA CYS A 130 17.14 12.67 -10.69
C CYS A 130 17.91 12.34 -9.40
N PHE A 131 17.35 11.51 -8.52
CA PHE A 131 18.03 11.08 -7.30
C PHE A 131 19.32 10.33 -7.63
N THR A 132 19.27 9.40 -8.61
CA THR A 132 20.46 8.66 -9.04
C THR A 132 21.54 9.56 -9.64
N LEU A 133 21.13 10.63 -10.34
CA LEU A 133 22.06 11.60 -10.93
C LEU A 133 22.71 12.52 -9.89
N PHE A 134 22.00 12.89 -8.82
CA PHE A 134 22.50 13.83 -7.80
C PHE A 134 23.15 13.16 -6.58
N GLN A 135 23.01 11.84 -6.45
CA GLN A 135 23.63 11.08 -5.37
C GLN A 135 25.15 11.04 -5.47
N GLY A 136 25.71 11.21 -6.67
CA GLY A 136 27.14 11.14 -6.95
C GLY A 136 27.68 9.73 -7.14
N ASP A 137 29.00 9.62 -7.18
CA ASP A 137 29.69 8.37 -7.47
C ASP A 137 29.49 7.33 -6.36
N PRO A 138 29.39 6.04 -6.70
CA PRO A 138 29.36 4.97 -5.70
C PRO A 138 30.65 5.07 -4.87
N GLY A 139 30.49 5.29 -3.58
CA GLY A 139 31.63 5.47 -2.68
C GLY A 139 32.60 4.31 -2.64
N PRO A 140 33.72 4.48 -1.92
CA PRO A 140 34.73 3.45 -1.80
C PRO A 140 34.11 2.15 -1.28
N GLU A 141 34.65 1.02 -1.76
CA GLU A 141 34.20 -0.29 -1.30
C GLU A 141 34.26 -0.38 0.22
N VAL A 142 33.12 -0.66 0.84
CA VAL A 142 33.04 -0.90 2.27
C VAL A 142 33.69 -2.24 2.58
N THR A 143 34.88 -2.21 3.18
CA THR A 143 35.58 -3.36 3.76
C THR A 143 35.12 -3.59 5.21
N VAL A 144 35.44 -4.74 5.79
CA VAL A 144 35.06 -5.06 7.18
C VAL A 144 35.59 -4.03 8.18
N SER A 145 36.83 -3.58 8.05
CA SER A 145 37.40 -2.56 8.96
C SER A 145 36.68 -1.23 8.83
N VAL A 146 36.44 -0.77 7.60
CA VAL A 146 35.72 0.49 7.33
C VAL A 146 34.29 0.41 7.87
N PHE A 147 33.59 -0.71 7.67
CA PHE A 147 32.25 -0.91 8.22
C PHE A 147 32.23 -0.82 9.75
N MET A 148 33.15 -1.51 10.41
CA MET A 148 33.23 -1.50 11.88
C MET A 148 33.57 -0.11 12.42
N ASP A 149 34.50 0.61 11.78
CA ASP A 149 34.86 1.96 12.16
C ASP A 149 33.69 2.93 12.02
N VAL A 150 32.90 2.79 10.95
CA VAL A 150 31.74 3.62 10.65
C VAL A 150 30.56 3.32 11.60
N VAL A 151 30.28 2.05 11.88
CA VAL A 151 29.22 1.65 12.84
C VAL A 151 29.59 2.00 14.29
N ALA A 152 30.88 1.97 14.65
CA ALA A 152 31.35 2.34 15.98
C ALA A 152 31.31 3.84 16.26
N ARG A 153 31.04 4.70 15.27
CA ARG A 153 30.99 6.15 15.49
C ARG A 153 29.82 6.55 16.40
N PRO A 154 30.00 7.55 17.29
CA PRO A 154 28.94 8.01 18.18
C PRO A 154 27.65 8.42 17.46
N VAL A 155 27.77 9.03 16.28
CA VAL A 155 26.62 9.47 15.47
C VAL A 155 25.81 8.27 14.96
N SER A 156 26.49 7.22 14.49
CA SER A 156 25.87 5.97 14.05
C SER A 156 25.17 5.26 15.22
N ILE A 157 25.83 5.17 16.38
CA ILE A 157 25.25 4.57 17.59
C ILE A 157 24.01 5.36 18.03
N ALA A 158 24.08 6.69 18.05
CA ALA A 158 22.95 7.54 18.42
C ALA A 158 21.78 7.36 17.45
N TRP A 159 22.02 7.36 16.14
CA TRP A 159 21.00 7.15 15.13
C TRP A 159 20.32 5.78 15.26
N ASN A 160 21.11 4.71 15.32
CA ASN A 160 20.57 3.35 15.51
C ASN A 160 19.80 3.24 16.83
N THR A 161 20.26 3.87 17.91
CA THR A 161 19.53 3.92 19.18
C THR A 161 18.17 4.61 19.02
N VAL A 162 18.09 5.71 18.27
CA VAL A 162 16.82 6.39 17.98
C VAL A 162 15.88 5.48 17.19
N LEU A 163 16.37 4.75 16.18
CA LEU A 163 15.55 3.80 15.41
C LEU A 163 15.01 2.66 16.28
N VAL A 164 15.87 2.06 17.13
CA VAL A 164 15.46 1.01 18.08
C VAL A 164 14.41 1.54 19.05
N VAL A 165 14.63 2.71 19.65
CA VAL A 165 13.69 3.33 20.60
C VAL A 165 12.36 3.67 19.93
N ALA A 166 12.38 4.21 18.71
CA ALA A 166 11.18 4.50 17.93
C ALA A 166 10.39 3.22 17.62
N THR A 167 11.09 2.15 17.21
CA THR A 167 10.49 0.84 16.96
C THR A 167 9.86 0.26 18.22
N LEU A 168 10.58 0.25 19.34
CA LEU A 168 10.07 -0.23 20.62
C LEU A 168 8.87 0.58 21.09
N ALA A 169 8.92 1.92 20.99
CA ALA A 169 7.81 2.78 21.35
C ALA A 169 6.56 2.50 20.51
N ALA A 170 6.71 2.34 19.19
CA ALA A 170 5.62 2.00 18.29
C ALA A 170 5.03 0.60 18.56
N VAL A 171 5.88 -0.40 18.84
CA VAL A 171 5.43 -1.74 19.25
C VAL A 171 4.67 -1.70 20.58
N LEU A 172 5.21 -1.01 21.59
CA LEU A 172 4.56 -0.85 22.90
C LEU A 172 3.22 -0.12 22.76
N TYR A 173 3.15 0.90 21.91
CA TYR A 173 1.90 1.59 21.58
C TYR A 173 0.86 0.61 21.00
N MET A 174 1.23 -0.16 19.97
CA MET A 174 0.34 -1.17 19.37
C MET A 174 -0.09 -2.25 20.38
N MET A 175 0.81 -2.69 21.26
CA MET A 175 0.51 -3.67 22.31
C MET A 175 -0.47 -3.11 23.34
N LYS A 176 -0.24 -1.87 23.80
CA LYS A 176 -1.12 -1.18 24.75
C LYS A 176 -2.53 -1.05 24.18
N GLU A 177 -2.66 -0.63 22.93
CA GLU A 177 -3.96 -0.49 22.27
C GLU A 177 -4.68 -1.84 22.14
N ARG A 178 -3.95 -2.91 21.82
CA ARG A 178 -4.51 -4.28 21.80
C ARG A 178 -5.02 -4.71 23.17
N ILE A 179 -4.28 -4.44 24.23
CA ILE A 179 -4.68 -4.79 25.61
C ILE A 179 -5.92 -4.00 26.02
N GLN A 180 -5.99 -2.71 25.67
CA GLN A 180 -7.16 -1.86 25.93
C GLN A 180 -8.41 -2.35 25.20
N LYS A 181 -8.31 -2.62 23.89
CA LYS A 181 -9.43 -3.15 23.09
C LYS A 181 -9.95 -4.48 23.67
N ARG A 182 -9.05 -5.41 24.03
CA ARG A 182 -9.42 -6.68 24.69
C ARG A 182 -10.08 -6.45 26.05
N SER A 183 -9.57 -5.53 26.86
CA SER A 183 -10.13 -5.21 28.17
C SER A 183 -11.55 -4.65 28.07
N CYS A 184 -11.83 -3.81 27.08
CA CYS A 184 -13.18 -3.29 26.82
C CYS A 184 -14.17 -4.40 26.41
N LEU A 185 -13.74 -5.33 25.55
CA LEU A 185 -14.55 -6.49 25.15
C LEU A 185 -14.86 -7.41 26.34
N LEU A 186 -13.85 -7.68 27.19
CA LEU A 186 -14.04 -8.46 28.41
C LEU A 186 -14.96 -7.76 29.41
N ARG A 187 -14.86 -6.43 29.56
CA ARG A 187 -15.78 -5.65 30.41
C ARG A 187 -17.21 -5.66 29.86
N ARG A 188 -17.40 -5.58 28.54
CA ARG A 188 -18.73 -5.67 27.91
C ARG A 188 -19.34 -7.06 28.07
N SER A 189 -18.54 -8.11 27.85
CA SER A 189 -18.95 -9.50 28.08
C SER A 189 -19.31 -9.76 29.55
N ARG A 190 -18.51 -9.23 30.51
CA ARG A 190 -18.83 -9.34 31.94
C ARG A 190 -20.12 -8.59 32.31
N ARG A 191 -20.37 -7.39 31.77
CA ARG A 191 -21.64 -6.66 32.01
C ARG A 191 -22.85 -7.46 31.53
N LEU A 192 -22.78 -8.01 30.30
CA LEU A 192 -23.83 -8.85 29.74
C LEU A 192 -24.10 -10.09 30.61
N ASN A 193 -23.06 -10.75 31.11
CA ASN A 193 -23.22 -11.87 32.04
C ASN A 193 -23.79 -11.44 33.40
N SER A 194 -23.41 -10.27 33.91
CA SER A 194 -23.87 -9.79 35.24
C SER A 194 -25.32 -9.31 35.24
N SER A 195 -25.86 -8.86 34.11
CA SER A 195 -27.23 -8.35 34.02
C SER A 195 -28.31 -9.43 34.18
N GLY A 196 -27.97 -10.73 34.28
CA GLY A 196 -28.95 -11.83 34.35
C GLY A 196 -29.80 -12.00 33.07
N LEU A 197 -29.83 -10.97 32.21
CA LEU A 197 -30.24 -10.97 30.82
C LEU A 197 -29.19 -11.70 29.98
N TRP A 198 -28.98 -12.99 30.24
CA TRP A 198 -28.77 -13.85 29.09
C TRP A 198 -30.04 -13.66 28.25
N PRO A 199 -29.94 -13.29 26.96
CA PRO A 199 -31.08 -13.50 26.10
C PRO A 199 -31.35 -15.00 26.22
N ASN A 200 -32.41 -15.34 26.94
CA ASN A 200 -33.02 -16.65 26.86
C ASN A 200 -33.39 -16.77 25.39
N PHE A 201 -32.44 -17.27 24.59
CA PHE A 201 -32.67 -17.88 23.30
C PHE A 201 -33.49 -19.13 23.60
N HIS A 202 -34.73 -18.91 24.05
CA HIS A 202 -35.77 -19.89 24.03
C HIS A 202 -35.90 -20.26 22.56
N HIS A 203 -35.32 -21.41 22.24
CA HIS A 203 -35.37 -22.07 20.95
C HIS A 203 -36.79 -22.57 20.61
N GLY A 204 -37.83 -21.88 21.08
CA GLY A 204 -39.19 -22.37 21.10
C GLY A 204 -40.22 -21.29 20.78
N ARG A 205 -40.78 -21.41 19.57
CA ARG A 205 -42.16 -21.00 19.24
C ARG A 205 -42.52 -19.52 19.48
N PHE A 206 -41.96 -18.60 18.69
CA PHE A 206 -42.64 -17.34 18.43
C PHE A 206 -43.50 -17.47 17.17
N TRP A 207 -44.70 -18.01 17.38
CA TRP A 207 -45.78 -17.96 16.42
C TRP A 207 -46.18 -16.51 16.15
N ARG A 208 -46.08 -16.10 14.89
CA ARG A 208 -47.17 -15.51 14.10
C ARG A 208 -48.31 -14.89 14.95
N LYS A 209 -48.16 -13.62 15.33
CA LYS A 209 -49.31 -12.72 15.46
C LYS A 209 -49.10 -11.56 14.50
N LYS A 210 -49.84 -11.60 13.39
CA LYS A 210 -50.10 -10.46 12.52
C LYS A 210 -50.75 -9.38 13.40
N ALA A 211 -49.99 -8.35 13.75
CA ALA A 211 -50.57 -7.12 14.27
C ALA A 211 -51.03 -6.28 13.08
N GLN A 212 -52.30 -5.85 13.15
CA GLN A 212 -52.92 -4.93 12.20
C GLN A 212 -52.15 -3.60 12.15
N PRO A 213 -52.12 -2.93 10.97
CA PRO A 213 -51.69 -1.54 10.90
C PRO A 213 -52.76 -0.67 11.56
N GLN A 214 -52.42 -0.05 12.69
CA GLN A 214 -53.13 1.14 13.15
C GLN A 214 -52.48 2.34 12.48
N GLU A 215 -53.17 2.88 11.48
CA GLU A 215 -53.06 4.27 11.07
C GLU A 215 -53.41 5.15 12.28
N GLY A 216 -52.46 5.99 12.69
CA GLY A 216 -52.58 6.81 13.88
C GLY A 216 -51.37 7.70 13.99
N GLU A 217 -51.44 8.82 13.27
CA GLU A 217 -50.56 9.97 13.29
C GLU A 217 -49.91 10.24 14.66
N ARG A 218 -48.58 10.30 14.66
CA ARG A 218 -47.87 11.33 15.44
C ARG A 218 -46.53 11.61 14.80
N GLU A 219 -46.52 12.71 14.06
CA GLU A 219 -45.36 13.38 13.49
C GLU A 219 -44.56 14.05 14.63
N GLU A 220 -43.98 13.24 15.53
CA GLU A 220 -42.92 13.73 16.41
C GLU A 220 -41.63 13.65 15.59
N ARG A 221 -41.28 14.77 14.93
CA ARG A 221 -39.91 15.05 14.49
C ARG A 221 -39.00 14.98 15.71
N GLU A 222 -38.50 13.79 16.01
CA GLU A 222 -37.30 13.64 16.83
C GLU A 222 -36.19 14.42 16.12
N GLU A 223 -35.83 15.57 16.68
CA GLU A 223 -34.57 16.24 16.36
C GLU A 223 -33.44 15.21 16.54
N GLU A 224 -32.99 14.63 15.43
CA GLU A 224 -31.75 13.88 15.35
C GLU A 224 -30.64 14.78 15.87
N LYS A 225 -30.31 14.62 17.15
CA LYS A 225 -29.21 15.36 17.79
C LYS A 225 -27.94 15.12 16.98
N PRO A 226 -27.09 16.14 16.79
CA PRO A 226 -25.83 16.09 16.02
C PRO A 226 -24.73 15.29 16.74
N MET A 227 -25.04 14.06 17.16
CA MET A 227 -24.16 13.15 17.89
C MET A 227 -23.25 12.33 16.95
N GLU A 228 -23.49 12.35 15.63
CA GLU A 228 -22.69 11.58 14.66
C GLU A 228 -21.38 12.26 14.23
N ALA A 229 -21.29 13.59 14.21
CA ALA A 229 -20.11 14.28 13.68
C ALA A 229 -18.87 14.16 14.60
N THR A 230 -19.07 14.10 15.93
CA THR A 230 -17.96 14.06 16.90
C THR A 230 -17.34 12.67 17.05
N ASP A 231 -18.13 11.60 16.93
CA ASP A 231 -17.62 10.23 17.00
C ASP A 231 -16.85 9.83 15.73
N THR A 232 -17.29 10.29 14.56
CA THR A 232 -16.60 10.04 13.28
C THR A 232 -15.18 10.59 13.26
N ARG A 233 -14.98 11.82 13.78
CA ARG A 233 -13.65 12.45 13.84
C ARG A 233 -12.71 11.75 14.83
N ARG A 234 -13.23 11.15 15.90
CA ARG A 234 -12.43 10.39 16.87
C ARG A 234 -11.95 9.06 16.30
N MET A 235 -12.78 8.36 15.53
CA MET A 235 -12.40 7.11 14.87
C MET A 235 -11.26 7.32 13.86
N CYS A 236 -11.37 8.33 12.99
CA CYS A 236 -10.35 8.64 11.99
C CYS A 236 -8.97 8.93 12.61
N ASN A 237 -8.93 9.70 13.72
CA ASN A 237 -7.68 10.00 14.42
C ASN A 237 -7.03 8.78 15.08
N GLN A 238 -7.81 7.77 15.48
CA GLN A 238 -7.27 6.56 16.10
C GLN A 238 -6.67 5.64 15.04
N ASP A 239 -7.33 5.49 13.90
CA ASP A 239 -6.84 4.68 12.80
C ASP A 239 -5.53 5.26 12.24
N LEU A 240 -5.43 6.59 12.10
CA LEU A 240 -4.21 7.25 11.65
C LEU A 240 -3.01 6.98 12.58
N LYS A 241 -3.23 6.91 13.89
CA LYS A 241 -2.16 6.60 14.87
C LYS A 241 -1.72 5.15 14.78
N GLU A 242 -2.65 4.20 14.61
CA GLU A 242 -2.30 2.80 14.38
C GLU A 242 -1.50 2.66 13.06
N VAL A 243 -1.95 3.29 11.97
CA VAL A 243 -1.26 3.32 10.66
C VAL A 243 0.17 3.84 10.84
N LEU A 244 0.33 5.00 11.46
CA LEU A 244 1.63 5.63 11.65
C LEU A 244 2.57 4.77 12.51
N ALA A 245 2.06 4.17 13.59
CA ALA A 245 2.85 3.29 14.43
C ALA A 245 3.34 2.06 13.66
N VAL A 246 2.49 1.43 12.84
CA VAL A 246 2.91 0.32 12.00
C VAL A 246 3.96 0.77 10.97
N CYS A 247 3.74 1.92 10.33
CA CYS A 247 4.69 2.45 9.35
C CYS A 247 6.06 2.76 9.97
N ILE A 248 6.11 3.28 11.20
CA ILE A 248 7.38 3.51 11.94
C ILE A 248 8.10 2.18 12.20
N VAL A 249 7.39 1.14 12.63
CA VAL A 249 7.99 -0.19 12.84
C VAL A 249 8.55 -0.73 11.54
N THR A 250 7.80 -0.64 10.43
CA THR A 250 8.27 -1.14 9.13
C THR A 250 9.46 -0.35 8.61
N SER A 251 9.49 0.97 8.78
CA SER A 251 10.55 1.83 8.25
C SER A 251 11.84 1.74 9.03
N CYS A 252 11.76 1.73 10.36
CA CYS A 252 12.95 1.54 11.20
C CYS A 252 13.54 0.14 10.99
N SER A 253 12.69 -0.90 10.94
CA SER A 253 13.15 -2.27 10.64
C SER A 253 13.81 -2.35 9.26
N SER A 254 13.25 -1.69 8.24
CA SER A 254 13.85 -1.64 6.89
C SER A 254 15.23 -0.98 6.93
N ALA A 255 15.38 0.13 7.65
CA ALA A 255 16.64 0.84 7.74
C ALA A 255 17.73 0.03 8.48
N GLU A 256 17.38 -0.63 9.59
CA GLU A 256 18.30 -1.50 10.31
C GLU A 256 18.69 -2.74 9.48
N MET A 257 17.73 -3.26 8.70
CA MET A 257 17.98 -4.31 7.72
C MET A 257 19.00 -3.86 6.67
N ASP A 258 18.92 -2.63 6.17
CA ASP A 258 19.86 -2.09 5.18
C ASP A 258 21.29 -1.94 5.76
N VAL A 259 21.42 -1.50 7.02
CA VAL A 259 22.73 -1.44 7.72
C VAL A 259 23.30 -2.84 7.93
N ALA A 260 22.49 -3.78 8.42
CA ALA A 260 22.90 -5.17 8.58
C ALA A 260 23.29 -5.79 7.23
N ALA A 261 22.61 -5.38 6.15
CA ALA A 261 22.89 -5.84 4.80
C ALA A 261 24.25 -5.36 4.26
N LYS A 262 24.77 -4.24 4.77
CA LYS A 262 26.14 -3.82 4.49
C LYS A 262 27.17 -4.62 5.29
N GLY A 263 26.86 -5.00 6.53
CA GLY A 263 27.78 -5.75 7.39
C GLY A 263 28.12 -7.14 6.84
N TRP A 264 27.11 -7.96 6.49
CA TRP A 264 27.38 -9.26 5.87
C TRP A 264 27.94 -9.15 4.44
N ALA A 265 27.60 -8.11 3.67
CA ALA A 265 28.21 -7.85 2.36
C ALA A 265 29.71 -7.52 2.49
N ALA A 266 30.08 -6.70 3.47
CA ALA A 266 31.47 -6.42 3.80
C ALA A 266 32.22 -7.71 4.20
N ALA A 267 31.58 -8.60 4.97
CA ALA A 267 32.16 -9.89 5.32
C ALA A 267 32.35 -10.81 4.10
N LEU A 268 31.39 -10.86 3.18
CA LEU A 268 31.46 -11.68 1.96
C LEU A 268 32.63 -11.30 1.04
N LYS A 269 33.11 -10.06 1.11
CA LYS A 269 34.29 -9.60 0.35
C LYS A 269 35.60 -10.24 0.81
N LEU A 270 35.65 -10.80 2.02
CA LEU A 270 36.79 -11.61 2.48
C LEU A 270 36.84 -12.98 1.77
N GLY A 271 35.80 -13.32 0.99
CA GLY A 271 35.59 -14.63 0.39
C GLY A 271 34.57 -15.45 1.20
N PRO A 272 33.83 -16.37 0.55
CA PRO A 272 32.71 -17.07 1.18
C PRO A 272 33.13 -17.94 2.36
N ALA A 273 34.31 -18.57 2.32
CA ALA A 273 34.81 -19.37 3.44
C ALA A 273 35.13 -18.50 4.66
N ALA A 274 35.88 -17.41 4.46
CA ALA A 274 36.22 -16.48 5.54
C ALA A 274 34.99 -15.75 6.09
N ALA A 275 34.01 -15.44 5.23
CA ALA A 275 32.75 -14.83 5.65
C ALA A 275 31.96 -15.76 6.59
N LEU A 276 31.88 -17.05 6.30
CA LEU A 276 31.19 -18.03 7.15
C LEU A 276 31.87 -18.23 8.51
N GLU A 277 33.18 -17.99 8.60
CA GLU A 277 33.92 -18.00 9.87
C GLU A 277 33.80 -16.66 10.63
N SER A 278 33.37 -15.59 9.96
CA SER A 278 33.27 -14.25 10.55
C SER A 278 32.05 -14.10 11.46
N ALA A 279 32.27 -13.68 12.70
CA ALA A 279 31.18 -13.33 13.63
C ALA A 279 30.31 -12.18 13.08
N LEU A 280 30.91 -11.22 12.37
CA LEU A 280 30.19 -10.10 11.76
C LEU A 280 29.13 -10.59 10.78
N PHE A 281 29.46 -11.58 9.94
CA PHE A 281 28.52 -12.16 8.99
C PHE A 281 27.29 -12.73 9.70
N TRP A 282 27.49 -13.57 10.72
CA TRP A 282 26.37 -14.19 11.43
C TRP A 282 25.54 -13.20 12.24
N ILE A 283 26.17 -12.23 12.90
CA ILE A 283 25.46 -11.16 13.60
C ILE A 283 24.60 -10.37 12.62
N SER A 284 25.17 -9.93 11.50
CA SER A 284 24.44 -9.23 10.45
C SER A 284 23.29 -10.05 9.88
N VAL A 285 23.48 -11.35 9.62
CA VAL A 285 22.41 -12.25 9.15
C VAL A 285 21.28 -12.35 10.18
N VAL A 286 21.59 -12.56 11.46
CA VAL A 286 20.59 -12.69 12.53
C VAL A 286 19.80 -11.39 12.68
N VAL A 287 20.49 -10.25 12.74
CA VAL A 287 19.87 -8.92 12.82
C VAL A 287 18.95 -8.68 11.62
N ASN A 288 19.43 -9.00 10.41
CA ASN A 288 18.66 -8.86 9.18
C ASN A 288 17.40 -9.76 9.20
N VAL A 289 17.50 -11.01 9.64
CA VAL A 289 16.34 -11.92 9.79
C VAL A 289 15.33 -11.38 10.82
N ILE A 290 15.78 -10.88 11.97
CA ILE A 290 14.89 -10.31 13.00
C ILE A 290 14.10 -9.12 12.43
N PHE A 291 14.78 -8.18 11.79
CA PHE A 291 14.13 -7.00 11.23
C PHE A 291 13.32 -7.29 9.97
N LEU A 292 13.71 -8.29 9.17
CA LEU A 292 12.89 -8.79 8.08
C LEU A 292 11.56 -9.34 8.63
N VAL A 293 11.59 -10.17 9.67
CA VAL A 293 10.38 -10.67 10.33
C VAL A 293 9.56 -9.52 10.91
N GLY A 294 10.21 -8.57 11.60
CA GLY A 294 9.57 -7.38 12.16
C GLY A 294 8.84 -6.55 11.10
N MET A 295 9.51 -6.24 9.99
CA MET A 295 8.96 -5.55 8.85
C MET A 295 7.77 -6.31 8.24
N ARG A 296 7.90 -7.63 8.01
CA ARG A 296 6.81 -8.43 7.41
C ARG A 296 5.60 -8.55 8.31
N VAL A 297 5.81 -8.81 9.60
CA VAL A 297 4.73 -8.83 10.59
C VAL A 297 4.06 -7.46 10.68
N GLY A 298 4.85 -6.38 10.67
CA GLY A 298 4.37 -5.01 10.59
C GLY A 298 3.47 -4.78 9.38
N THR A 299 3.94 -5.10 8.17
CA THR A 299 3.15 -4.97 6.94
C THR A 299 1.85 -5.78 6.98
N ILE A 300 1.89 -7.04 7.45
CA ILE A 300 0.68 -7.87 7.55
C ILE A 300 -0.33 -7.26 8.54
N ILE A 301 0.15 -6.77 9.69
CA ILE A 301 -0.70 -6.10 10.68
C ILE A 301 -1.29 -4.81 10.08
N GLY A 302 -0.47 -4.02 9.38
CA GLY A 302 -0.88 -2.79 8.72
C GLY A 302 -1.97 -3.04 7.69
N CYS A 303 -1.76 -4.00 6.78
CA CYS A 303 -2.75 -4.37 5.77
C CYS A 303 -4.07 -4.91 6.38
N HIS A 304 -4.04 -5.54 7.56
CA HIS A 304 -5.24 -6.00 8.24
C HIS A 304 -6.00 -4.88 8.97
N ARG A 305 -5.30 -3.82 9.38
CA ARG A 305 -5.87 -2.75 10.24
C ARG A 305 -6.20 -1.48 9.49
N CYS A 306 -5.53 -1.26 8.37
CA CYS A 306 -5.57 -0.01 7.64
C CYS A 306 -6.13 -0.27 6.24
N ASP A 307 -6.65 0.77 5.61
CA ASP A 307 -6.86 0.72 4.17
C ASP A 307 -5.51 0.46 3.48
N VAL A 308 -5.40 -0.67 2.79
CA VAL A 308 -4.19 -1.11 2.10
C VAL A 308 -3.73 -0.06 1.09
N LEU A 309 -4.67 0.65 0.45
CA LEU A 309 -4.38 1.68 -0.55
C LEU A 309 -3.69 2.90 0.06
N LEU A 310 -3.97 3.20 1.33
CA LEU A 310 -3.35 4.29 2.06
C LEU A 310 -2.07 3.84 2.77
N PHE A 311 -2.10 2.67 3.40
CA PHE A 311 -1.01 2.15 4.22
C PHE A 311 0.24 1.83 3.40
N ILE A 312 0.12 1.13 2.27
CA ILE A 312 1.30 0.69 1.48
C ILE A 312 2.11 1.90 1.01
N PRO A 313 1.51 2.97 0.44
CA PRO A 313 2.28 4.11 0.00
C PRO A 313 2.91 4.91 1.15
N ILE A 314 2.19 5.13 2.26
CA ILE A 314 2.75 5.83 3.43
C ILE A 314 3.93 5.03 4.01
N SER A 315 3.77 3.71 4.16
CA SER A 315 4.84 2.81 4.59
C SER A 315 6.02 2.88 3.63
N THR A 316 5.78 2.89 2.32
CA THR A 316 6.82 3.00 1.29
C THR A 316 7.60 4.32 1.41
N VAL A 317 6.91 5.45 1.54
CA VAL A 317 7.53 6.77 1.72
C VAL A 317 8.40 6.78 2.97
N LEU A 318 7.86 6.34 4.11
CA LEU A 318 8.60 6.33 5.36
C LEU A 318 9.80 5.38 5.30
N ASN A 319 9.65 4.21 4.66
CA ASN A 319 10.77 3.30 4.45
C ASN A 319 11.87 3.96 3.60
N ILE A 320 11.54 4.62 2.49
CA ILE A 320 12.53 5.32 1.66
C ILE A 320 13.25 6.38 2.49
N PHE A 321 12.52 7.25 3.17
CA PHE A 321 13.10 8.36 3.89
C PHE A 321 14.00 7.90 5.04
N VAL A 322 13.52 6.95 5.86
CA VAL A 322 14.28 6.44 7.00
C VAL A 322 15.49 5.63 6.53
N SER A 323 15.35 4.80 5.49
CA SER A 323 16.49 4.05 4.92
C SER A 323 17.54 4.96 4.28
N VAL A 324 17.14 5.96 3.49
CA VAL A 324 18.07 6.94 2.89
C VAL A 324 18.78 7.74 3.98
N ALA A 325 18.05 8.27 4.95
CA ALA A 325 18.65 8.98 6.09
C ALA A 325 19.62 8.09 6.86
N THR A 326 19.29 6.81 7.03
CA THR A 326 20.18 5.83 7.67
C THR A 326 21.43 5.58 6.83
N GLY A 327 21.32 5.40 5.51
CA GLY A 327 22.49 5.28 4.64
C GLY A 327 23.40 6.51 4.71
N LEU A 328 22.81 7.70 4.64
CA LEU A 328 23.55 8.96 4.75
C LEU A 328 24.25 9.10 6.11
N VAL A 329 23.55 8.87 7.22
CA VAL A 329 24.08 9.12 8.58
C VAL A 329 24.95 7.96 9.08
N VAL A 330 24.48 6.72 8.99
CA VAL A 330 25.17 5.54 9.54
C VAL A 330 26.32 5.11 8.66
N LEU A 331 26.21 5.18 7.33
CA LEU A 331 27.24 4.68 6.41
C LEU A 331 28.10 5.80 5.81
N GLU A 332 27.89 7.05 6.23
CA GLU A 332 28.57 8.23 5.72
C GLU A 332 28.45 8.44 4.21
N GLU A 333 27.37 7.92 3.61
CA GLU A 333 27.06 8.16 2.18
C GLU A 333 26.83 9.65 1.89
N TRP A 334 26.64 10.49 2.92
CA TRP A 334 26.54 11.95 2.79
C TRP A 334 27.77 12.60 2.14
N GLN A 335 28.95 11.99 2.24
CA GLN A 335 30.18 12.51 1.62
C GLN A 335 30.21 12.31 0.10
N GLN A 336 29.38 11.41 -0.42
CA GLN A 336 29.31 11.08 -1.85
C GLN A 336 28.30 11.95 -2.59
N VAL A 337 27.47 12.71 -1.87
CA VAL A 337 26.40 13.51 -2.47
C VAL A 337 26.97 14.71 -3.24
N ASP A 338 26.84 14.67 -4.56
CA ASP A 338 27.27 15.76 -5.45
C ASP A 338 26.44 17.04 -5.24
N SER A 339 25.13 16.90 -5.04
CA SER A 339 24.21 18.04 -4.91
C SER A 339 23.11 17.79 -3.90
N TRP A 340 23.22 18.41 -2.72
CA TRP A 340 22.19 18.36 -1.67
C TRP A 340 20.86 18.96 -2.11
N THR A 341 20.88 20.03 -2.91
CA THR A 341 19.67 20.66 -3.43
C THR A 341 18.99 19.76 -4.46
N GLY A 342 19.77 19.10 -5.32
CA GLY A 342 19.27 18.09 -6.27
C GLY A 342 18.71 16.86 -5.56
N LEU A 343 19.38 16.38 -4.51
CA LEU A 343 18.92 15.27 -3.68
C LEU A 343 17.61 15.61 -2.94
N ALA A 344 17.50 16.80 -2.38
CA ALA A 344 16.28 17.26 -1.71
C ALA A 344 15.13 17.43 -2.71
N SER A 345 15.38 18.06 -3.86
CA SER A 345 14.38 18.26 -4.92
C SER A 345 13.89 16.94 -5.52
N SER A 346 14.80 16.00 -5.78
CA SER A 346 14.44 14.65 -6.25
C SER A 346 13.65 13.87 -5.21
N SER A 347 14.03 13.94 -3.93
CA SER A 347 13.29 13.32 -2.83
C SER A 347 11.86 13.90 -2.70
N LEU A 348 11.71 15.23 -2.84
CA LEU A 348 10.40 15.88 -2.85
C LEU A 348 9.58 15.48 -4.08
N THR A 349 10.21 15.32 -5.25
CA THR A 349 9.56 14.84 -6.47
C THR A 349 9.06 13.41 -6.30
N VAL A 350 9.89 12.50 -5.77
CA VAL A 350 9.48 11.12 -5.43
C VAL A 350 8.31 11.13 -4.45
N LEU A 351 8.39 11.94 -3.40
CA LEU A 351 7.33 12.09 -2.41
C LEU A 351 6.03 12.61 -3.05
N GLY A 352 6.13 13.64 -3.88
CA GLY A 352 4.99 14.19 -4.62
C GLY A 352 4.34 13.16 -5.53
N GLY A 353 5.14 12.38 -6.26
CA GLY A 353 4.66 11.28 -7.08
C GLY A 353 3.91 10.22 -6.26
N ILE A 354 4.46 9.81 -5.12
CA ILE A 354 3.79 8.84 -4.23
C ILE A 354 2.50 9.42 -3.64
N ILE A 355 2.52 10.70 -3.23
CA ILE A 355 1.32 11.39 -2.77
C ILE A 355 0.28 11.36 -3.89
N MET A 356 0.62 11.70 -5.14
CA MET A 356 -0.31 11.64 -6.26
C MET A 356 -0.90 10.25 -6.49
N LEU A 357 -0.11 9.18 -6.31
CA LEU A 357 -0.61 7.79 -6.40
C LEU A 357 -1.66 7.47 -5.30
N VAL A 358 -1.51 8.07 -4.12
CA VAL A 358 -2.44 7.92 -2.98
C VAL A 358 -3.65 8.85 -3.11
N THR A 359 -3.40 10.07 -3.54
CA THR A 359 -4.36 11.17 -3.58
C THR A 359 -5.04 11.29 -4.93
N GLY A 360 -4.75 10.43 -5.91
CA GLY A 360 -5.49 10.35 -7.17
C GLY A 360 -7.00 10.17 -6.93
N PRO A 361 -7.88 11.00 -7.53
CA PRO A 361 -9.31 10.94 -7.28
C PRO A 361 -9.84 9.54 -7.62
N ALA A 362 -10.56 8.93 -6.67
CA ALA A 362 -11.26 7.67 -6.90
C ALA A 362 -12.58 7.87 -7.68
N GLU A 363 -12.83 9.10 -8.11
CA GLU A 363 -14.07 9.62 -8.67
C GLU A 363 -13.73 10.12 -10.08
N ALA A 364 -14.35 9.64 -11.15
CA ALA A 364 -15.56 10.28 -11.67
C ALA A 364 -16.32 9.41 -12.70
N GLU A 365 -16.19 8.08 -12.67
CA GLU A 365 -17.01 7.23 -13.56
C GLU A 365 -18.42 6.97 -13.03
N ALA A 366 -18.63 7.02 -11.71
CA ALA A 366 -19.97 6.84 -11.13
C ALA A 366 -20.93 7.99 -11.50
N SER A 367 -20.43 9.21 -11.74
CA SER A 367 -21.26 10.36 -12.11
C SER A 367 -21.51 10.50 -13.62
N ARG A 368 -20.81 9.74 -14.47
CA ARG A 368 -20.95 9.86 -15.93
C ARG A 368 -21.97 8.88 -16.53
N VAL A 369 -22.33 7.82 -15.79
CA VAL A 369 -23.37 6.88 -16.21
C VAL A 369 -24.77 7.41 -15.90
N GLU A 370 -24.93 8.21 -14.83
CA GLU A 370 -26.25 8.79 -14.49
C GLU A 370 -26.63 10.00 -15.35
N SER A 371 -25.66 10.72 -15.94
CA SER A 371 -25.95 11.89 -16.79
C SER A 371 -26.20 11.56 -18.27
N SER A 372 -26.13 10.29 -18.68
CA SER A 372 -26.31 9.88 -20.09
C SER A 372 -27.61 9.13 -20.36
N GLU A 373 -28.40 8.79 -19.34
CA GLU A 373 -29.73 8.19 -19.53
C GLU A 373 -30.88 9.21 -19.54
N GLU A 374 -30.65 10.49 -19.19
CA GLU A 374 -31.70 11.53 -19.18
C GLU A 374 -31.80 12.40 -20.44
N GLU A 375 -30.90 12.26 -21.43
CA GLU A 375 -30.87 13.15 -22.62
C GLU A 375 -31.21 12.47 -23.96
N SER A 376 -31.75 11.24 -23.95
CA SER A 376 -32.16 10.52 -25.17
C SER A 376 -33.68 10.28 -25.27
N GLU A 377 -34.48 11.30 -24.96
CA GLU A 377 -35.85 11.39 -25.47
C GLU A 377 -36.07 12.81 -26.03
N THR A 378 -36.45 12.87 -27.32
CA THR A 378 -36.73 14.04 -28.16
C THR A 378 -35.55 14.67 -28.91
N VAL A 379 -35.42 14.34 -30.20
CA VAL A 379 -35.67 15.26 -31.34
C VAL A 379 -35.48 14.49 -32.64
N GLU A 380 -36.54 14.49 -33.45
CA GLU A 380 -36.62 13.92 -34.78
C GLU A 380 -35.84 14.75 -35.82
N GLU A 381 -35.32 14.03 -36.81
CA GLU A 381 -35.00 14.37 -38.20
C GLU A 381 -35.09 15.84 -38.67
N GLU A 382 -33.99 16.39 -39.21
CA GLU A 382 -33.99 16.87 -40.60
C GLU A 382 -32.58 16.91 -41.21
N SER A 383 -32.51 16.61 -42.49
CA SER A 383 -31.33 16.39 -43.33
C SER A 383 -30.78 17.69 -43.92
N THR A 384 -29.47 17.76 -44.23
CA THR A 384 -28.94 18.05 -45.60
C THR A 384 -27.40 18.23 -45.65
N SER A 385 -26.81 17.51 -46.61
CA SER A 385 -25.64 17.75 -47.50
C SER A 385 -24.39 18.53 -47.05
N GLU A 386 -23.26 17.82 -47.20
CA GLU A 386 -22.04 18.16 -47.97
C GLU A 386 -21.53 19.61 -48.03
N GLU A 387 -20.32 19.87 -47.51
CA GLU A 387 -19.21 20.46 -48.29
C GLU A 387 -17.86 20.44 -47.53
N GLU A 388 -16.78 20.51 -48.31
CA GLU A 388 -15.38 20.20 -48.00
C GLU A 388 -14.59 21.32 -47.30
N ALA A 389 -13.45 20.91 -46.73
CA ALA A 389 -12.18 21.63 -46.54
C ALA A 389 -12.12 22.85 -45.60
N GLU A 390 -11.19 22.82 -44.63
CA GLU A 390 -9.92 23.58 -44.70
C GLU A 390 -9.18 23.55 -43.34
N CYS A 391 -7.86 23.31 -43.39
CA CYS A 391 -6.94 23.37 -42.26
C CYS A 391 -6.82 24.80 -41.71
N GLY A 392 -7.07 24.98 -40.41
CA GLY A 392 -6.82 26.25 -39.72
C GLY A 392 -6.27 26.02 -38.32
N ALA A 393 -5.02 26.45 -38.10
CA ALA A 393 -4.29 26.34 -36.84
C ALA A 393 -5.03 26.99 -35.67
N VAL A 394 -5.22 26.24 -34.58
CA VAL A 394 -5.71 26.76 -33.30
C VAL A 394 -4.56 27.45 -32.58
N LEU A 395 -4.55 28.78 -32.67
CA LEU A 395 -3.75 29.68 -31.88
C LEU A 395 -4.19 29.58 -30.41
N CYS A 396 -3.24 29.39 -29.49
CA CYS A 396 -3.47 29.40 -28.05
C CYS A 396 -4.06 30.76 -27.63
N GLY A 397 -5.25 30.74 -27.03
CA GLY A 397 -5.83 31.89 -26.34
C GLY A 397 -4.96 32.24 -25.13
N ALA A 398 -4.35 33.42 -25.18
CA ALA A 398 -3.82 34.08 -24.00
C ALA A 398 -5.02 34.47 -23.12
N VAL A 399 -5.07 33.91 -21.91
CA VAL A 399 -5.94 34.41 -20.85
C VAL A 399 -5.26 35.66 -20.30
N GLU A 400 -5.80 36.83 -20.64
CA GLU A 400 -5.53 38.06 -19.93
C GLU A 400 -6.05 37.89 -18.49
N VAL A 401 -5.12 37.96 -17.54
CA VAL A 401 -5.43 38.03 -16.11
C VAL A 401 -5.48 39.51 -15.76
N ASP A 402 -6.69 40.03 -15.57
CA ASP A 402 -6.93 41.31 -14.92
C ASP A 402 -6.37 41.26 -13.49
N THR A 403 -5.36 42.07 -13.24
CA THR A 403 -4.84 42.35 -11.90
C THR A 403 -5.67 43.44 -11.27
N ASP A 404 -6.65 43.06 -10.44
CA ASP A 404 -7.23 43.95 -9.45
C ASP A 404 -6.30 43.98 -8.21
N GLU A 405 -5.83 45.20 -7.92
CA GLU A 405 -5.08 45.55 -6.72
C GLU A 405 -5.95 45.47 -5.45
N GLU A 406 -5.28 45.34 -4.31
CA GLU A 406 -5.79 45.45 -2.93
C GLU A 406 -6.44 44.21 -2.32
N GLY A 407 -5.58 43.29 -1.84
CA GLY A 407 -6.00 42.18 -0.98
C GLY A 407 -4.90 41.74 -0.03
N GLN A 408 -5.03 42.12 1.23
CA GLN A 408 -4.15 41.81 2.35
C GLN A 408 -3.81 40.30 2.44
N GLN A 409 -2.62 39.92 1.98
CA GLN A 409 -2.10 38.55 2.07
C GLN A 409 -1.82 38.17 3.53
N ARG A 410 -2.80 37.53 4.17
CA ARG A 410 -2.50 36.56 5.24
C ARG A 410 -1.91 35.34 4.57
N SER A 411 -0.58 35.24 4.57
CA SER A 411 0.13 34.00 4.27
C SER A 411 -0.21 32.96 5.34
N GLY A 412 -1.33 32.26 5.14
CA GLY A 412 -1.66 31.07 5.91
C GLY A 412 -0.84 29.93 5.37
N THR A 413 0.27 29.60 6.03
CA THR A 413 0.99 28.35 5.78
C THR A 413 0.07 27.20 6.21
N VAL A 414 -0.74 26.69 5.28
CA VAL A 414 -1.46 25.43 5.50
C VAL A 414 -0.41 24.35 5.58
N SER A 415 -0.28 23.71 6.74
CA SER A 415 0.64 22.60 6.90
C SER A 415 0.28 21.51 5.88
N VAL A 416 1.26 21.00 5.15
CA VAL A 416 1.10 19.84 4.25
C VAL A 416 0.46 18.66 5.01
N SER A 417 0.70 18.55 6.32
CA SER A 417 0.04 17.57 7.18
C SER A 417 -1.46 17.80 7.37
N GLU A 418 -1.96 19.03 7.33
CA GLU A 418 -3.41 19.31 7.37
C GLU A 418 -4.06 19.05 6.01
N LEU A 419 -3.42 19.47 4.91
CA LEU A 419 -3.96 19.29 3.56
C LEU A 419 -4.09 17.81 3.16
N LEU A 420 -3.11 16.97 3.53
CA LEU A 420 -3.16 15.51 3.32
C LEU A 420 -4.19 14.81 4.22
N VAL A 421 -4.55 15.40 5.36
CA VAL A 421 -5.30 14.70 6.43
C VAL A 421 -6.79 15.03 6.44
N THR A 422 -7.23 16.23 6.06
CA THR A 422 -8.62 16.63 6.39
C THR A 422 -9.67 16.26 5.36
N THR A 423 -9.40 16.40 4.06
CA THR A 423 -10.47 16.31 3.06
C THR A 423 -10.60 14.92 2.47
N LYS A 424 -9.47 14.24 2.21
CA LYS A 424 -9.46 12.97 1.48
C LYS A 424 -9.46 11.72 2.37
N MET A 425 -8.85 11.76 3.56
CA MET A 425 -9.04 10.71 4.56
C MET A 425 -10.51 10.60 4.97
N HIS A 426 -11.24 11.74 4.99
CA HIS A 426 -12.66 11.75 5.28
C HIS A 426 -13.48 11.11 4.14
N ALA A 427 -13.11 11.35 2.87
CA ALA A 427 -13.72 10.71 1.72
C ALA A 427 -13.43 9.19 1.66
N LEU A 428 -12.18 8.77 1.89
CA LEU A 428 -11.77 7.36 1.94
C LEU A 428 -12.41 6.62 3.13
N ALA A 429 -12.46 7.25 4.31
CA ALA A 429 -13.15 6.69 5.48
C ALA A 429 -14.65 6.51 5.22
N ASN A 430 -15.29 7.49 4.56
CA ASN A 430 -16.70 7.39 4.15
C ASN A 430 -16.93 6.29 3.10
N MET A 431 -16.05 6.13 2.10
CA MET A 431 -16.14 5.03 1.14
C MET A 431 -15.98 3.66 1.80
N ASN A 432 -15.05 3.51 2.74
CA ASN A 432 -14.86 2.25 3.46
C ASN A 432 -16.05 1.92 4.36
N LEU A 433 -16.64 2.93 5.02
CA LEU A 433 -17.91 2.81 5.74
C LEU A 433 -19.05 2.38 4.83
N ASN A 434 -19.13 2.94 3.62
CA ASN A 434 -20.15 2.57 2.63
C ASN A 434 -19.95 1.15 2.09
N HIS A 435 -18.71 0.72 1.85
CA HIS A 435 -18.40 -0.66 1.48
C HIS A 435 -18.72 -1.64 2.62
N SER A 436 -18.41 -1.28 3.86
CA SER A 436 -18.72 -2.07 5.05
C SER A 436 -20.24 -2.18 5.27
N ARG A 437 -20.98 -1.07 5.10
CA ARG A 437 -22.45 -1.03 5.14
C ARG A 437 -23.07 -1.83 4.00
N ALA A 438 -22.53 -1.75 2.79
CA ALA A 438 -23.00 -2.51 1.64
C ALA A 438 -22.72 -4.02 1.78
N ALA A 439 -21.56 -4.39 2.34
CA ALA A 439 -21.25 -5.78 2.67
C ALA A 439 -22.17 -6.31 3.78
N TRP A 440 -22.42 -5.50 4.82
CA TRP A 440 -23.34 -5.84 5.90
C TRP A 440 -24.80 -5.95 5.41
N SER A 441 -25.25 -5.04 4.54
CA SER A 441 -26.59 -5.09 3.95
C SER A 441 -26.75 -6.27 2.99
N LYS A 442 -25.72 -6.61 2.19
CA LYS A 442 -25.70 -7.85 1.40
C LYS A 442 -25.73 -9.09 2.28
N THR A 443 -25.03 -9.08 3.40
CA THR A 443 -25.06 -10.19 4.37
C THR A 443 -26.45 -10.31 5.03
N GLN A 444 -27.09 -9.18 5.36
CA GLN A 444 -28.48 -9.18 5.85
C GLN A 444 -29.50 -9.61 4.79
N ARG A 445 -29.31 -9.25 3.51
CA ARG A 445 -30.20 -9.69 2.42
C ARG A 445 -29.99 -11.15 2.04
N ALA A 446 -28.74 -11.63 2.02
CA ALA A 446 -28.42 -13.05 1.85
C ALA A 446 -28.94 -13.90 3.02
N HIS A 447 -29.05 -13.30 4.21
CA HIS A 447 -29.73 -13.86 5.37
C HIS A 447 -31.11 -13.24 5.59
N GLY A 448 -31.82 -12.85 4.52
CA GLY A 448 -33.24 -12.52 4.59
C GLY A 448 -33.97 -13.57 5.43
N PRO A 449 -35.04 -13.18 6.16
CA PRO A 449 -35.61 -14.00 7.22
C PRO A 449 -35.84 -15.39 6.66
N LEU A 450 -35.10 -16.37 7.18
CA LEU A 450 -35.24 -17.77 6.83
C LEU A 450 -36.69 -18.16 7.13
N ILE A 451 -37.58 -17.97 6.14
CA ILE A 451 -38.74 -18.81 5.96
C ILE A 451 -38.13 -20.16 5.67
N ARG A 452 -38.05 -20.92 6.76
CA ARG A 452 -37.62 -22.30 6.82
C ARG A 452 -38.56 -23.12 5.93
N GLU A 453 -38.28 -23.17 4.64
CA GLU A 453 -38.80 -24.24 3.80
C GLU A 453 -38.14 -25.52 4.28
N SER A 454 -38.95 -26.33 4.97
CA SER A 454 -38.71 -27.73 5.20
C SER A 454 -38.67 -28.46 3.85
N ALA A 455 -37.55 -28.36 3.14
CA ALA A 455 -37.20 -29.32 2.10
C ALA A 455 -36.84 -30.63 2.79
N ARG A 456 -37.87 -31.47 2.89
CA ARG A 456 -37.81 -32.91 3.08
C ARG A 456 -36.67 -33.45 2.21
N TRP A 457 -35.67 -34.09 2.80
CA TRP A 457 -34.72 -34.92 2.05
C TRP A 457 -35.51 -36.12 1.53
N SER A 458 -36.11 -35.99 0.36
CA SER A 458 -36.44 -37.14 -0.50
C SER A 458 -35.18 -37.47 -1.29
N SER A 459 -34.68 -38.68 -1.02
CA SER A 459 -33.75 -39.48 -1.82
C SER A 459 -33.49 -38.97 -3.25
N ALA A 460 -32.21 -38.86 -3.60
CA ALA A 460 -31.75 -38.61 -4.95
C ALA A 460 -32.43 -39.55 -5.97
N PRO A 461 -32.84 -39.05 -7.15
CA PRO A 461 -33.39 -39.89 -8.20
C PRO A 461 -32.33 -40.85 -8.73
N ASN A 462 -32.73 -42.11 -8.90
CA ASN A 462 -31.90 -43.18 -9.42
C ASN A 462 -31.55 -42.89 -10.89
N LEU A 463 -30.27 -42.64 -11.17
CA LEU A 463 -29.74 -42.25 -12.49
C LEU A 463 -29.79 -43.38 -13.54
N GLN A 464 -30.30 -44.57 -13.20
CA GLN A 464 -30.49 -45.68 -14.14
C GLN A 464 -31.65 -45.49 -15.13
N ASN A 465 -32.55 -44.51 -14.91
CA ASN A 465 -33.68 -44.24 -15.80
C ASN A 465 -33.38 -43.25 -16.93
N LEU A 466 -32.11 -42.83 -17.11
CA LEU A 466 -31.69 -41.92 -18.19
C LEU A 466 -30.89 -42.61 -19.30
N LEU A 467 -30.78 -43.94 -19.28
CA LEU A 467 -30.23 -44.68 -20.42
C LEU A 467 -31.35 -44.92 -21.45
N PRO A 468 -31.15 -44.52 -22.72
CA PRO A 468 -32.10 -44.84 -23.79
C PRO A 468 -32.19 -46.36 -23.98
N PRO A 469 -33.36 -46.92 -24.36
CA PRO A 469 -33.48 -48.34 -24.64
C PRO A 469 -32.59 -48.70 -25.84
N GLU A 470 -31.71 -49.70 -25.65
CA GLU A 470 -30.99 -50.34 -26.74
C GLU A 470 -32.02 -50.93 -27.72
N SER A 471 -32.10 -50.34 -28.92
CA SER A 471 -32.84 -50.92 -30.03
C SER A 471 -32.08 -52.15 -30.52
N SER A 472 -32.56 -53.33 -30.12
CA SER A 472 -32.21 -54.61 -30.73
C SER A 472 -32.74 -54.65 -32.16
N SER A 473 -31.86 -54.46 -33.15
CA SER A 473 -32.12 -54.87 -34.53
C SER A 473 -31.67 -56.33 -34.70
N THR A 474 -32.65 -57.21 -34.82
CA THR A 474 -32.50 -58.50 -35.51
C THR A 474 -32.72 -58.25 -36.99
N ASP A 475 -31.65 -58.41 -37.77
CA ASP A 475 -31.59 -59.19 -39.02
C ASP A 475 -30.12 -59.50 -39.34
#